data_AF-A0A821P8F3-F1
#
_entry.id   AF-A0A821P8F3-F1
#
_cell.length_a   1.000
_cell.length_b   1.000
_cell.length_c   1.000
_cell.angle_alpha   90.00
_cell.angle_beta   90.00
_cell.angle_gamma   90.00
#
_symmetry.space_group_name_H-M   'P 1'
#
loop_
_entity.id
_entity.type
_entity.pdbx_description
1 polymer ?
#
loop_
_entity_poly.entity_id
_entity_poly.type
_entity_poly.pdbx_seq_one_letter_code
_entity_poly.pdbx_strand_id
1 'polypeptide(L)'
;MLGLSPMSAPPETLLVFSCGIGQGALDETQNGQNSIFTEKLLKHIATPDEDIESLLMKVTRDVRDATGGYQIPYRQTCLTEKIFLTKNLSP
;
A
#
# COMPACT_ATOMS: atom_id res chain seq x y z
N MET A 1 -21.68 -12.83 -11.88
CA MET A 1 -20.24 -12.66 -11.58
C MET A 1 -19.96 -11.17 -11.60
N LEU A 2 -20.10 -10.48 -10.47
CA LEU A 2 -19.67 -9.08 -10.35
C LEU A 2 -18.21 -9.12 -9.91
N GLY A 3 -17.30 -8.94 -10.87
CA GLY A 3 -15.87 -8.98 -10.61
C GLY A 3 -15.20 -7.89 -11.43
N LEU A 4 -14.38 -7.08 -10.76
CA LEU A 4 -13.50 -6.08 -11.37
C LEU A 4 -12.80 -6.73 -12.56
N SER A 5 -13.07 -6.25 -13.77
CA SER A 5 -12.33 -6.67 -14.95
C SER A 5 -10.86 -6.37 -14.69
N PRO A 6 -9.94 -7.35 -14.79
CA PRO A 6 -8.54 -7.09 -14.54
C PRO A 6 -8.06 -6.02 -15.52
N MET A 7 -7.70 -4.85 -14.99
CA MET A 7 -7.06 -3.82 -15.79
C MET A 7 -5.75 -4.39 -16.30
N SER A 8 -5.56 -4.38 -17.63
CA SER A 8 -4.24 -4.61 -18.20
C SER A 8 -3.35 -3.45 -17.79
N ALA A 9 -2.63 -3.60 -16.68
CA ALA A 9 -1.71 -2.59 -16.18
C ALA A 9 -0.64 -2.34 -17.26
N PRO A 10 -0.49 -1.10 -17.76
CA PRO A 10 0.61 -0.78 -18.66
C PRO A 10 1.97 -1.13 -18.02
N PRO A 11 3.04 -1.34 -18.82
CA PRO A 11 4.39 -1.44 -18.29
C PRO A 11 4.71 -0.31 -17.31
N GLU A 12 5.52 -0.59 -16.29
CA GLU A 12 5.89 0.37 -15.23
C GLU A 12 4.72 0.87 -14.36
N THR A 13 3.68 0.05 -14.20
CA THR A 13 2.55 0.35 -13.31
C THR A 13 2.63 -0.44 -12.01
N LEU A 14 2.28 0.21 -10.89
CA LEU A 14 2.05 -0.42 -9.60
C LEU A 14 0.62 -0.14 -9.14
N LEU A 15 -0.14 -1.21 -8.90
CA LEU A 15 -1.48 -1.17 -8.33
C LEU A 15 -1.44 -1.65 -6.89
N VAL A 16 -2.01 -0.87 -5.97
CA VAL A 16 -2.05 -1.19 -4.54
C VAL A 16 -3.49 -1.09 -4.05
N PHE A 17 -3.96 -2.14 -3.41
CA PHE A 17 -5.29 -2.27 -2.83
C PHE A 17 -5.17 -2.27 -1.30
N SER A 18 -6.13 -1.62 -0.63
CA SER A 18 -6.15 -1.51 0.84
C SER A 18 -6.35 -2.86 1.55
N CYS A 19 -6.97 -3.83 0.88
CA CYS A 19 -7.26 -5.17 1.40
C CYS A 19 -7.12 -6.24 0.30
N GLY A 20 -7.08 -7.51 0.72
CA GLY A 20 -6.98 -8.65 -0.17
C GLY A 20 -8.30 -9.01 -0.83
N ILE A 21 -8.24 -9.97 -1.77
CA ILE A 21 -9.43 -10.49 -2.46
C ILE A 21 -10.39 -11.10 -1.42
N GLY A 22 -11.66 -10.67 -1.47
CA GLY A 22 -12.69 -11.14 -0.55
C GLY A 22 -12.62 -10.54 0.86
N GLN A 23 -11.69 -9.62 1.13
CA GLN A 23 -11.63 -8.86 2.37
C GLN A 23 -12.30 -7.49 2.20
N GLY A 24 -12.94 -7.00 3.26
CA GLY A 24 -13.36 -5.61 3.36
C GLY A 24 -12.19 -4.74 3.86
N ALA A 25 -12.10 -3.51 3.37
CA ALA A 25 -11.21 -2.52 3.95
C ALA A 25 -11.91 -1.85 5.14
N LEU A 26 -11.21 -1.72 6.27
CA LEU A 26 -11.73 -1.00 7.42
C LEU A 26 -11.52 0.50 7.25
N ASP A 27 -12.63 1.24 7.28
CA ASP A 27 -12.65 2.68 7.04
C ASP A 27 -12.17 3.52 8.23
N GLU A 28 -12.14 2.96 9.43
CA GLU A 28 -12.00 3.73 10.67
C GLU A 28 -10.67 3.47 11.38
N THR A 29 -9.98 4.55 11.75
CA THR A 29 -8.94 4.57 12.78
C THR A 29 -9.47 5.29 14.02
N GLN A 30 -8.76 5.25 15.16
CA GLN A 30 -9.21 5.88 16.42
C GLN A 30 -9.60 7.37 16.27
N ASN A 31 -9.10 8.04 15.23
CA ASN A 31 -9.30 9.47 14.99
C ASN A 31 -10.36 9.74 13.89
N GLY A 32 -10.89 8.70 13.23
CA GLY A 32 -11.96 8.76 12.24
C GLY A 32 -11.66 9.52 10.94
N GLN A 33 -10.41 9.92 10.69
CA GLN A 33 -10.05 10.78 9.55
C GLN A 33 -9.66 10.03 8.28
N ASN A 34 -9.07 8.84 8.42
CA ASN A 34 -8.52 8.05 7.31
C ASN A 34 -8.79 6.56 7.55
N SER A 35 -8.84 5.78 6.47
CA SER A 35 -8.78 4.32 6.57
C SER A 35 -7.48 3.86 7.24
N ILE A 36 -7.49 2.66 7.84
CA ILE A 36 -6.29 2.07 8.44
C ILE A 36 -5.15 1.98 7.42
N PHE A 37 -5.46 1.60 6.18
CA PHE A 37 -4.46 1.56 5.10
C PHE A 37 -3.84 2.93 4.84
N THR A 38 -4.68 3.96 4.65
CA THR A 38 -4.22 5.33 4.37
C THR A 38 -3.38 5.88 5.53
N GLU A 39 -3.79 5.64 6.77
CA GLU A 39 -3.00 6.06 7.94
C GLU A 39 -1.60 5.41 7.94
N LYS A 40 -1.51 4.09 7.71
CA LYS A 40 -0.21 3.41 7.69
C LYS A 40 0.62 3.79 6.46
N LEU A 41 -0.02 4.05 5.32
CA LEU A 41 0.68 4.58 4.15
C LEU A 41 1.32 5.93 4.46
N LEU A 42 0.57 6.88 5.03
CA LEU A 42 1.09 8.22 5.37
C LEU A 42 2.27 8.17 6.35
N LYS A 43 2.31 7.18 7.25
CA LYS A 43 3.44 6.97 8.17
C LYS A 43 4.76 6.66 7.43
N HIS A 44 4.71 5.98 6.29
CA HIS A 44 5.90 5.49 5.58
C HIS A 44 6.16 6.21 4.24
N ILE A 45 5.16 6.83 3.60
CA ILE A 45 5.24 7.35 2.22
C ILE A 45 6.36 8.39 2.01
N ALA A 46 6.75 9.10 3.07
CA ALA A 46 7.79 10.12 3.04
C ALA A 46 9.18 9.62 3.47
N THR A 47 9.35 8.33 3.76
CA THR A 47 10.64 7.77 4.21
C THR A 47 11.70 7.91 3.11
N PRO A 48 12.78 8.68 3.34
CA PRO A 48 13.81 8.90 2.34
C PRO A 48 14.62 7.63 2.07
N ASP A 49 15.09 7.52 0.83
CA ASP A 49 15.99 6.45 0.35
C ASP A 49 15.42 5.03 0.50
N GLU A 50 14.09 4.93 0.61
CA GLU A 50 13.37 3.66 0.60
C GLU A 50 12.57 3.50 -0.69
N ASP A 51 12.72 2.34 -1.33
CA ASP A 51 11.97 2.02 -2.55
C ASP A 51 10.50 1.66 -2.20
N ILE A 52 9.61 1.91 -3.16
CA ILE A 52 8.16 1.77 -2.98
C ILE A 52 7.74 0.35 -2.58
N GLU A 53 8.43 -0.70 -3.04
CA GLU A 53 8.11 -2.09 -2.70
C GLU A 53 8.46 -2.38 -1.23
N SER A 54 9.64 -1.96 -0.78
CA SER A 54 10.08 -2.05 0.63
C SER A 54 9.14 -1.28 1.57
N LEU A 55 8.78 -0.05 1.17
CA LEU A 55 7.83 0.80 1.88
C LEU A 55 6.47 0.12 2.03
N LEU A 56 5.92 -0.42 0.95
CA LEU A 56 4.63 -1.10 0.95
C LEU A 56 4.64 -2.41 1.75
N MET A 57 5.79 -3.09 1.86
CA MET A 57 5.93 -4.22 2.80
C MET A 57 5.74 -3.78 4.25
N LYS A 58 6.26 -2.61 4.64
CA LYS A 58 6.05 -2.05 5.99
C LYS A 58 4.59 -1.64 6.20
N VAL A 59 3.97 -0.99 5.21
CA VAL A 59 2.53 -0.66 5.25
C VAL A 59 1.69 -1.92 5.44
N THR A 60 1.97 -2.98 4.67
CA THR A 60 1.24 -4.26 4.77
C THR A 60 1.36 -4.87 6.17
N ARG A 61 2.57 -4.85 6.75
CA ARG A 61 2.80 -5.32 8.12
C ARG A 61 1.99 -4.53 9.14
N ASP A 62 2.08 -3.19 9.09
CA ASP A 62 1.41 -2.32 10.05
C ASP A 62 -0.12 -2.43 9.95
N VAL A 63 -0.68 -2.60 8.74
CA VAL A 63 -2.12 -2.83 8.54
C VAL A 63 -2.54 -4.20 9.09
N ARG A 64 -1.79 -5.26 8.77
CA ARG A 64 -2.08 -6.60 9.30
C ARG A 64 -2.09 -6.58 10.82
N ASP A 65 -1.08 -5.97 11.44
CA ASP A 65 -0.93 -5.95 12.89
C ASP A 65 -2.04 -5.10 13.55
N ALA A 66 -2.39 -3.95 12.97
CA ALA A 66 -3.48 -3.10 13.47
C ALA A 66 -4.88 -3.72 13.33
N THR A 67 -5.06 -4.64 12.39
CA THR A 67 -6.36 -5.31 12.12
C THR A 67 -6.42 -6.74 12.65
N GLY A 68 -5.40 -7.20 13.38
CA GLY A 68 -5.32 -8.59 13.85
C GLY A 68 -5.32 -9.62 12.71
N GLY A 69 -4.84 -9.24 11.53
CA GLY A 69 -4.82 -10.07 10.33
C GLY A 69 -6.09 -10.05 9.48
N TYR A 70 -7.12 -9.29 9.86
CA TYR A 70 -8.36 -9.16 9.07
C TYR A 70 -8.10 -8.52 7.71
N GLN A 71 -7.25 -7.49 7.66
CA GLN A 71 -6.91 -6.76 6.45
C GLN A 71 -5.46 -7.04 6.06
N ILE A 72 -5.26 -7.56 4.85
CA ILE A 72 -3.93 -7.76 4.26
C ILE A 72 -3.91 -7.00 2.92
N PRO A 73 -3.28 -5.82 2.85
CA PRO A 73 -3.14 -5.09 1.60
C PRO A 73 -2.54 -5.95 0.49
N TYR A 74 -3.10 -5.85 -0.70
CA TYR A 74 -2.66 -6.59 -1.89
C TYR A 74 -2.06 -5.63 -2.92
N ARG A 75 -1.07 -6.08 -3.69
CA ARG A 75 -0.47 -5.26 -4.74
C ARG A 75 -0.12 -6.10 -5.97
N GLN A 76 -0.19 -5.46 -7.13
CA GLN A 76 0.23 -5.98 -8.41
C GLN A 76 1.22 -5.00 -9.03
N THR A 77 2.39 -5.49 -9.43
CA THR A 77 3.51 -4.66 -9.89
C THR A 77 3.98 -5.12 -11.27
N CYS A 78 4.21 -4.16 -12.15
CA CYS A 78 4.90 -4.31 -13.44
C CYS A 78 6.16 -3.43 -13.49
N LEU A 79 6.63 -2.95 -12.33
CA LEU A 79 7.85 -2.15 -12.22
C LEU A 79 9.06 -3.02 -12.53
N THR A 80 9.97 -2.51 -13.35
CA THR A 80 11.25 -3.19 -13.65
C THR A 80 12.41 -2.66 -12.82
N GLU A 81 12.24 -1.49 -12.22
CA GLU A 81 13.28 -0.80 -11.45
C GLU A 81 12.76 -0.33 -10.10
N LYS A 82 13.70 -0.02 -9.18
CA LYS A 82 13.35 0.56 -7.89
C LYS A 82 12.84 1.99 -8.06
N ILE A 83 11.65 2.26 -7.55
CA ILE A 83 11.06 3.61 -7.50
C ILE A 83 11.20 4.18 -6.10
N PHE A 84 11.81 5.35 -6.00
CA PHE A 84 11.95 6.09 -4.75
C PHE A 84 11.08 7.34 -4.82
N LEU A 85 10.17 7.51 -3.85
CA LEU A 85 9.26 8.67 -3.81
C LEU A 85 9.95 9.91 -3.23
N THR A 86 10.86 9.70 -2.29
CA THR A 86 11.67 10.74 -1.67
C THR A 86 13.13 10.34 -1.72
N LYS A 87 14.01 11.30 -1.98
CA LYS A 87 15.47 11.13 -1.90
C LYS A 87 15.98 12.02 -0.78
N ASN A 88 16.91 11.54 0.03
CA ASN A 88 17.75 12.49 0.77
C ASN A 88 18.65 13.19 -0.23
N LEU A 89 18.32 14.44 -0.52
CA LEU A 89 19.24 15.36 -1.17
C LEU A 89 20.22 15.89 -0.11
N SER A 90 21.04 15.00 0.45
CA SER A 90 22.22 15.41 1.21
C SER A 90 23.43 15.40 0.24
N PRO A 91 24.23 16.46 0.17
CA PRO A 91 25.45 16.50 -0.64
C PRO A 91 26.54 15.55 -0.12
#